data_AF-A0A6A7VQZ1-F1
#
_entry.id   AF-A0A6A7VQZ1-F1
#
_cell.length_a   1.000
_cell.length_b   1.000
_cell.length_c   1.000
_cell.angle_alpha   90.00
_cell.angle_beta   90.00
_cell.angle_gamma   90.00
#
_symmetry.space_group_name_H-M   'P 1'
#
loop_
_entity.id
_entity.type
_entity.pdbx_description
1 polymer ?
#
loop_
_entity_poly.entity_id
_entity_poly.type
_entity_poly.pdbx_seq_one_letter_code
_entity_poly.pdbx_strand_id
1 'polypeptide(L)'
;MEQVSGFYFPPSGETSSGFSEMEEISVSGFNILVRAKRDGKWWVLKALASDVRHNEVFRNLLHKEYDILSKIQHPGVVCVEGIEVVDGYGECLVQEWIDGVTLDEWLQKPHSRSQRQQVAHQLLEVMEYVHSQQVVHRDLKLSNIMVTRSGCVVKVIDFGLSDADYYAILKSPAGTEGYISPEQQKGGPTDVRNDIYSLGIILDKLQLGLSCRLSIRHCLCPLERRYPNVAALRRHILMLHHSLLALWIVLSLLLVGAVGGAIYNKVNQPERIYDVVTQFRAGNFLCTSWGGGVVSVKAINQKDSCIEVPKTVTYQGMTYKVDEIEKNAFARHAVLKWLVFPDTRFHVMRGMITGSPHIQSICFRSVEPPIIGNAIWKTKITDVFEAPCFEKVKLMVPKGSLDAYRKSPWGKFRHIEEYE
;
A
#
# COMPACT_ATOMS: atom_id res chain seq x y z
N MET A 1 49.49 22.39 37.45
CA MET A 1 49.22 23.80 37.08
C MET A 1 50.57 24.39 36.75
N GLU A 2 50.92 24.76 35.52
CA GLU A 2 50.15 25.20 34.36
C GLU A 2 50.62 24.45 33.10
N GLN A 3 49.68 23.89 32.33
CA GLN A 3 49.92 23.37 30.99
C GLN A 3 49.44 24.46 30.04
N VAL A 4 50.37 25.26 29.50
CA VAL A 4 50.06 26.23 28.46
C VAL A 4 50.16 25.50 27.12
N SER A 5 49.01 25.21 26.51
CA SER A 5 48.93 24.66 25.16
C SER A 5 49.28 25.76 24.15
N GLY A 6 50.57 25.93 23.86
CA GLY A 6 51.03 26.76 22.76
C GLY A 6 50.83 26.02 21.43
N PHE A 7 49.89 26.49 20.61
CA PHE A 7 49.83 26.11 19.20
C PHE A 7 51.05 26.70 18.50
N TYR A 8 51.92 25.84 17.97
CA TYR A 8 52.96 26.24 17.03
C TYR A 8 52.29 26.46 15.68
N PHE A 9 52.11 27.72 15.28
CA PHE A 9 51.98 28.05 13.85
C PHE A 9 53.41 28.22 13.32
N PRO A 10 53.93 27.30 12.49
CA PRO A 10 55.19 27.60 11.81
C PRO A 10 54.97 28.86 10.95
N PRO A 11 55.97 29.76 10.90
CA PRO A 11 55.89 30.94 10.05
C PRO A 11 55.67 30.48 8.61
N SER A 12 54.74 31.14 7.93
CA SER A 12 54.51 31.04 6.50
C SER A 12 55.83 31.17 5.75
N GLY A 13 56.43 30.06 5.32
CA GLY A 13 57.65 30.11 4.50
C GLY A 13 58.63 28.94 4.54
N GLU A 14 58.57 27.94 5.44
CA GLU A 14 59.61 26.89 5.47
C GLU A 14 59.07 25.45 5.55
N THR A 15 59.16 24.79 4.38
CA THR A 15 59.12 23.34 4.09
C THR A 15 57.92 22.53 4.59
N SER A 16 56.84 22.55 3.79
CA SER A 16 55.94 21.41 3.63
C SER A 16 56.79 20.16 3.33
N SER A 17 56.60 19.07 4.08
CA SER A 17 57.13 17.76 3.70
C SER A 17 56.59 17.45 2.30
N GLY A 18 57.49 17.46 1.31
CA GLY A 18 57.11 17.26 -0.09
C GLY A 18 56.29 15.98 -0.28
N PHE A 19 55.37 16.01 -1.25
CA PHE A 19 54.61 14.83 -1.62
C PHE A 19 55.55 13.72 -2.11
N SER A 20 55.27 12.48 -1.71
CA SER A 20 55.99 11.27 -2.16
C SER A 20 55.01 10.24 -2.72
N GLU A 21 55.51 9.14 -3.31
CA GLU A 21 54.67 8.08 -3.91
C GLU A 21 53.61 8.64 -4.88
N MET A 22 54.01 9.58 -5.73
CA MET A 22 53.13 10.25 -6.69
C MET A 22 52.79 9.34 -7.87
N GLU A 23 51.50 9.17 -8.15
CA GLU A 23 50.97 8.36 -9.26
C GLU A 23 49.80 9.08 -9.94
N GLU A 24 49.88 9.26 -11.26
CA GLU A 24 48.78 9.83 -12.04
C GLU A 24 47.61 8.85 -12.12
N ILE A 25 46.46 9.24 -11.57
CA ILE A 25 45.25 8.43 -11.52
C ILE A 25 44.46 8.59 -12.83
N SER A 26 44.33 9.83 -13.31
CA SER A 26 43.51 10.15 -14.47
C SER A 26 43.84 11.51 -15.07
N VAL A 27 43.57 11.66 -16.36
CA VAL A 27 43.57 12.95 -17.07
C VAL A 27 42.14 13.23 -17.53
N SER A 28 41.60 14.40 -17.18
CA SER A 28 40.23 14.80 -17.52
C SER A 28 40.16 16.27 -17.91
N GLY A 29 39.85 16.53 -19.18
CA GLY A 29 39.86 17.87 -19.75
C GLY A 29 41.25 18.52 -19.62
N PHE A 30 41.31 19.66 -18.92
CA PHE A 30 42.54 20.41 -18.66
C PHE A 30 43.20 20.07 -17.31
N ASN A 31 42.71 19.05 -16.60
CA ASN A 31 43.19 18.64 -15.28
C ASN A 31 43.85 17.26 -15.30
N ILE A 32 44.84 17.07 -14.43
CA ILE A 32 45.47 15.80 -14.09
C ILE A 32 45.22 15.55 -12.60
N LEU A 33 44.76 14.34 -12.26
CA LEU A 33 44.63 13.90 -10.88
C LEU A 33 45.80 12.99 -10.51
N VAL A 34 46.50 13.34 -9.45
CA VAL A 34 47.67 12.60 -8.95
C VAL A 34 47.37 12.13 -7.54
N ARG A 35 47.53 10.84 -7.26
CA ARG A 35 47.56 10.31 -5.90
C ARG A 35 48.95 10.57 -5.32
N ALA A 36 49.03 11.11 -4.11
CA ALA A 36 50.30 11.37 -3.48
C ALA A 36 50.23 11.16 -1.96
N LYS A 37 51.38 10.99 -1.32
CA LYS A 37 51.50 10.74 0.12
C LYS A 37 52.25 11.87 0.81
N ARG A 38 51.68 12.38 1.89
CA ARG A 38 52.29 13.37 2.79
C ARG A 38 51.97 13.03 4.24
N ASP A 39 52.99 13.08 5.09
CA ASP A 39 52.89 12.78 6.53
C ASP A 39 52.18 11.46 6.85
N GLY A 40 52.46 10.43 6.03
CA GLY A 40 51.85 9.11 6.16
C GLY A 40 50.39 9.00 5.71
N LYS A 41 49.80 10.08 5.18
CA LYS A 41 48.42 10.13 4.66
C LYS A 41 48.40 10.25 3.13
N TRP A 42 47.38 9.65 2.52
CA TRP A 42 47.11 9.81 1.09
C TRP A 42 46.33 11.09 0.82
N TRP A 43 46.63 11.70 -0.33
CA TRP A 43 46.03 12.93 -0.85
C TRP A 43 45.77 12.79 -2.35
N VAL A 44 44.86 13.61 -2.86
CA VAL A 44 44.65 13.82 -4.30
C VAL A 44 45.12 15.23 -4.64
N LEU A 45 46.00 15.32 -5.64
CA LEU A 45 46.46 16.57 -6.22
C LEU A 45 45.74 16.76 -7.55
N LYS A 46 44.91 17.78 -7.66
CA LYS A 46 44.31 18.20 -8.93
C LYS A 46 45.18 19.31 -9.51
N ALA A 47 45.96 18.95 -10.52
CA ALA A 47 46.89 19.82 -11.22
C ALA A 47 46.35 20.21 -12.60
N LEU A 48 46.84 21.30 -13.17
CA LEU A 48 46.60 21.64 -14.57
C LEU A 48 47.53 20.83 -15.49
N ALA A 49 46.97 20.39 -16.62
CA ALA A 49 47.74 19.73 -17.68
C ALA A 49 48.90 20.61 -18.17
N SER A 50 49.97 19.98 -18.66
CA SER A 50 51.24 20.67 -18.95
C SER A 50 51.10 21.78 -20.01
N ASP A 51 50.18 21.63 -20.95
CA ASP A 51 49.85 22.56 -22.03
C ASP A 51 49.11 23.83 -21.55
N VAL A 52 48.34 23.72 -20.47
CA VAL A 52 47.49 24.81 -19.94
C VAL A 52 47.92 25.34 -18.57
N ARG A 53 48.92 24.71 -17.93
CA ARG A 53 49.41 25.06 -16.59
C ARG A 53 49.79 26.53 -16.38
N HIS A 54 50.32 27.18 -17.40
CA HIS A 54 50.77 28.56 -17.34
C HIS A 54 49.70 29.56 -17.83
N ASN A 55 48.54 29.07 -18.28
CA ASN A 55 47.46 29.92 -18.76
C ASN A 55 46.64 30.44 -17.57
N GLU A 56 46.59 31.76 -17.45
CA GLU A 56 45.92 32.46 -16.35
C GLU A 56 44.42 32.11 -16.23
N VAL A 57 43.74 31.82 -17.34
CA VAL A 57 42.31 31.45 -17.31
C VAL A 57 42.10 30.15 -16.54
N PHE A 58 42.92 29.12 -16.80
CA PHE A 58 42.81 27.82 -16.13
C PHE A 58 43.30 27.87 -14.69
N ARG A 59 44.33 28.68 -14.41
CA ARG A 59 44.73 28.96 -13.02
C ARG A 59 43.59 29.62 -12.25
N ASN A 60 42.96 30.64 -12.81
CA ASN A 60 41.80 31.30 -12.18
C ASN A 60 40.62 30.34 -11.96
N LEU A 61 40.41 29.35 -12.84
CA LEU A 61 39.42 28.30 -12.62
C LEU A 61 39.80 27.37 -11.45
N LEU A 62 41.07 26.99 -11.32
CA LEU A 62 41.56 26.18 -10.20
C LEU A 62 41.42 26.92 -8.86
N HIS A 63 41.78 28.21 -8.83
CA HIS A 63 41.61 29.08 -7.66
C HIS A 63 40.13 29.31 -7.33
N LYS A 64 39.26 29.48 -8.33
CA LYS A 64 37.81 29.56 -8.13
C LYS A 64 37.27 28.28 -7.46
N GLU A 65 37.72 27.10 -7.89
CA GLU A 65 37.31 25.84 -7.28
C GLU A 65 37.77 25.73 -5.81
N TYR A 66 39.01 26.11 -5.51
CA TYR A 66 39.50 26.20 -4.14
C TYR A 66 38.65 27.13 -3.26
N ASP A 67 38.35 28.33 -3.75
CA ASP A 67 37.59 29.32 -3.00
C ASP A 67 36.14 28.89 -2.72
N ILE A 68 35.54 28.09 -3.62
CA ILE A 68 34.23 27.47 -3.41
C ILE A 68 34.36 26.37 -2.36
N LEU A 69 35.29 25.42 -2.55
CA LEU A 69 35.45 24.26 -1.66
C LEU A 69 35.85 24.66 -0.22
N SER A 70 36.72 25.65 -0.06
CA SER A 70 37.20 26.11 1.25
C SER A 70 36.09 26.70 2.14
N LYS A 71 34.97 27.12 1.54
CA LYS A 71 33.79 27.63 2.25
C LYS A 71 32.76 26.56 2.58
N ILE A 72 32.85 25.37 1.98
CA ILE A 72 31.88 24.29 2.15
C ILE A 72 32.43 23.30 3.18
N GLN A 73 31.78 23.23 4.35
CA GLN A 73 32.17 22.31 5.42
C GLN A 73 31.07 21.27 5.65
N HIS A 74 31.18 20.15 4.92
CA HIS A 74 30.21 19.06 5.02
C HIS A 74 30.89 17.69 4.83
N PRO A 75 30.57 16.66 5.63
CA PRO A 75 31.23 15.35 5.54
C PRO A 75 31.06 14.68 4.17
N GLY A 76 29.96 14.98 3.46
CA GLY A 76 29.69 14.48 2.12
C GLY A 76 30.16 15.38 0.97
N VAL A 77 31.03 16.35 1.24
CA VAL A 77 31.78 17.09 0.20
C VAL A 77 33.27 16.81 0.40
N VAL A 78 34.04 16.77 -0.68
CA VAL A 78 35.50 16.62 -0.62
C VAL A 78 36.12 17.78 0.16
N CYS A 79 36.97 17.46 1.12
CA CYS A 79 37.75 18.44 1.86
C CYS A 79 38.96 18.90 1.02
N VAL A 80 39.21 20.22 1.03
CA VAL A 80 40.38 20.83 0.41
C VAL A 80 41.30 21.40 1.50
N GLU A 81 42.60 21.19 1.35
CA GLU A 81 43.60 21.72 2.28
C GLU A 81 44.16 23.07 1.81
N GLY A 82 44.39 23.21 0.51
CA GLY A 82 45.07 24.39 -0.04
C GLY A 82 45.35 24.27 -1.53
N ILE A 83 45.97 25.32 -2.07
CA ILE A 83 46.70 25.26 -3.34
C ILE A 83 48.19 25.31 -3.02
N GLU A 84 48.95 24.36 -3.55
CA GLU A 84 50.39 24.25 -3.35
C GLU A 84 51.12 24.08 -4.69
N VAL A 85 52.33 24.60 -4.79
CA VAL A 85 53.19 24.35 -5.96
C VAL A 85 53.92 23.03 -5.74
N VAL A 86 53.70 22.07 -6.64
CA VAL A 86 54.30 20.73 -6.59
C VAL A 86 55.22 20.55 -7.79
N ASP A 87 56.44 20.08 -7.53
CA ASP A 87 57.45 19.83 -8.55
C ASP A 87 56.90 18.91 -9.65
N GLY A 88 57.12 19.31 -10.91
CA GLY A 88 56.59 18.60 -12.09
C GLY A 88 55.11 18.85 -12.39
N TYR A 89 54.31 19.34 -11.44
CA TYR A 89 52.85 19.55 -11.59
C TYR A 89 52.39 21.01 -11.53
N GLY A 90 53.21 21.92 -11.01
CA GLY A 90 52.83 23.34 -10.87
C GLY A 90 51.85 23.56 -9.72
N GLU A 91 50.92 24.50 -9.85
CA GLU A 91 49.87 24.68 -8.85
C GLU A 91 48.91 23.49 -8.85
N CYS A 92 48.74 22.91 -7.66
CA CYS A 92 47.89 21.78 -7.39
C CYS A 92 46.89 22.13 -6.30
N LEU A 93 45.62 21.85 -6.55
CA LEU A 93 44.61 21.81 -5.51
C LEU A 93 44.78 20.53 -4.69
N VAL A 94 45.05 20.66 -3.39
CA VAL A 94 45.29 19.54 -2.49
C VAL A 94 43.97 19.13 -1.83
N GLN A 95 43.50 17.92 -2.13
CA GLN A 95 42.23 17.38 -1.68
C GLN A 95 42.42 16.10 -0.86
N GLU A 96 41.49 15.83 0.06
CA GLU A 96 41.50 14.57 0.82
C GLU A 96 41.46 13.36 -0.12
N TRP A 97 42.19 12.30 0.25
CA TRP A 97 42.01 11.00 -0.40
C TRP A 97 40.74 10.33 0.11
N ILE A 98 39.88 9.91 -0.82
CA ILE A 98 38.64 9.18 -0.52
C ILE A 98 38.84 7.71 -0.87
N ASP A 99 38.89 6.85 0.14
CA ASP A 99 38.85 5.40 -0.09
C ASP A 99 37.44 4.93 -0.45
N GLY A 100 37.16 4.96 -1.75
CA GLY A 100 35.85 4.70 -2.33
C GLY A 100 35.92 4.29 -3.78
N VAL A 101 34.75 4.26 -4.40
CA VAL A 101 34.57 4.16 -5.85
C VAL A 101 33.59 5.24 -6.28
N THR A 102 33.62 5.63 -7.55
CA THR A 102 32.60 6.53 -8.10
C THR A 102 31.21 5.87 -8.05
N LEU A 103 30.14 6.66 -8.05
CA LEU A 103 28.79 6.14 -8.07
C LEU A 103 28.50 5.38 -9.37
N ASP A 104 29.19 5.75 -10.45
CA ASP A 104 29.14 5.04 -11.73
C ASP A 104 29.66 3.59 -11.58
N GLU A 105 30.88 3.42 -11.04
CA GLU A 105 31.47 2.11 -10.74
C GLU A 105 30.67 1.35 -9.68
N TRP A 106 30.15 2.05 -8.68
CA TRP A 106 29.33 1.46 -7.62
C TRP A 106 28.07 0.81 -8.21
N LEU A 107 27.42 1.48 -9.18
CA LEU A 107 26.21 0.99 -9.85
C LEU A 107 26.44 -0.23 -10.76
N GLN A 108 27.69 -0.53 -11.14
CA GLN A 108 28.02 -1.74 -11.90
C GLN A 108 27.87 -3.03 -11.06
N LYS A 109 27.77 -2.91 -9.73
CA LYS A 109 27.57 -4.02 -8.80
C LYS A 109 26.11 -4.09 -8.32
N PRO A 110 25.60 -5.29 -7.98
CA PRO A 110 24.28 -5.41 -7.38
C PRO A 110 24.27 -4.84 -5.97
N HIS A 111 23.31 -3.98 -5.67
CA HIS A 111 23.08 -3.40 -4.36
C HIS A 111 21.61 -3.51 -3.99
N SER A 112 21.33 -3.66 -2.69
CA SER A 112 19.96 -3.68 -2.19
C SER A 112 19.26 -2.34 -2.44
N ARG A 113 17.92 -2.38 -2.50
CA ARG A 113 17.12 -1.15 -2.59
C ARG A 113 17.39 -0.20 -1.43
N SER A 114 17.60 -0.74 -0.22
CA SER A 114 17.91 0.04 0.98
C SER A 114 19.22 0.82 0.82
N GLN A 115 20.30 0.19 0.33
CA GLN A 115 21.58 0.86 0.07
C GLN A 115 21.44 1.98 -0.96
N ARG A 116 20.72 1.73 -2.06
CA ARG A 116 20.46 2.75 -3.10
C ARG A 116 19.66 3.93 -2.54
N GLN A 117 18.67 3.66 -1.69
CA GLN A 117 17.90 4.71 -0.99
C GLN A 117 18.76 5.50 -0.01
N GLN A 118 19.67 4.85 0.71
CA GLN A 118 20.62 5.50 1.61
C GLN A 118 21.56 6.44 0.86
N VAL A 119 22.11 6.00 -0.28
CA VAL A 119 22.94 6.83 -1.17
C VAL A 119 22.15 8.03 -1.70
N ALA A 120 20.93 7.81 -2.19
CA ALA A 120 20.06 8.88 -2.66
C ALA A 120 19.75 9.92 -1.58
N HIS A 121 19.47 9.45 -0.35
CA HIS A 121 19.16 10.32 0.78
C HIS A 121 20.35 11.21 1.14
N GLN A 122 21.53 10.60 1.33
CA GLN A 122 22.76 11.34 1.63
C GLN A 122 23.10 12.36 0.54
N LEU A 123 22.97 11.99 -0.74
CA LEU A 123 23.23 12.90 -1.85
C LEU A 123 22.29 14.13 -1.81
N LEU A 124 21.01 13.94 -1.51
CA LEU A 124 20.05 15.03 -1.38
C LEU A 124 20.34 15.90 -0.15
N GLU A 125 20.83 15.33 0.95
CA GLU A 125 21.29 16.09 2.12
C GLU A 125 22.51 16.95 1.81
N VAL A 126 23.52 16.36 1.16
CA VAL A 126 24.72 17.07 0.70
C VAL A 126 24.35 18.23 -0.20
N MET A 127 23.51 18.00 -1.22
CA MET A 127 23.15 19.05 -2.18
C MET A 127 22.26 20.13 -1.58
N GLU A 128 21.39 19.78 -0.63
CA GLU A 128 20.65 20.80 0.13
C GLU A 128 21.60 21.71 0.92
N TYR A 129 22.63 21.15 1.55
CA TYR A 129 23.66 21.94 2.21
C TYR A 129 24.43 22.82 1.22
N VAL A 130 24.93 22.26 0.12
CA VAL A 130 25.66 23.03 -0.93
C VAL A 130 24.83 24.20 -1.43
N HIS A 131 23.54 23.99 -1.74
CA HIS A 131 22.64 25.06 -2.18
C HIS A 131 22.36 26.09 -1.08
N SER A 132 22.35 25.69 0.20
CA SER A 132 22.21 26.63 1.32
C SER A 132 23.38 27.62 1.40
N GLN A 133 24.56 27.23 0.91
CA GLN A 133 25.75 28.08 0.83
C GLN A 133 25.77 28.98 -0.43
N GLN A 134 24.66 29.07 -1.17
CA GLN A 134 24.56 29.81 -2.44
C GLN A 134 25.55 29.33 -3.51
N VAL A 135 25.82 28.02 -3.53
CA VAL A 135 26.65 27.37 -4.54
C VAL A 135 25.77 26.47 -5.41
N VAL A 136 25.92 26.60 -6.73
CA VAL A 136 25.31 25.70 -7.72
C VAL A 136 26.44 24.85 -8.33
N HIS A 137 26.30 23.53 -8.30
CA HIS A 137 27.36 22.61 -8.70
C HIS A 137 27.57 22.58 -10.22
N ARG A 138 26.47 22.61 -11.00
CA ARG A 138 26.39 22.70 -12.47
C ARG A 138 26.92 21.50 -13.26
N ASP A 139 27.74 20.63 -12.68
CA ASP A 139 28.19 19.38 -13.32
C ASP A 139 27.96 18.12 -12.47
N LEU A 140 26.75 17.99 -11.89
CA LEU A 140 26.40 16.78 -11.15
C LEU A 140 26.23 15.59 -12.10
N LYS A 141 27.03 14.55 -11.87
CA LYS A 141 27.01 13.28 -12.61
C LYS A 141 27.52 12.14 -11.74
N LEU A 142 27.28 10.90 -12.17
CA LEU A 142 27.68 9.71 -11.40
C LEU A 142 29.19 9.65 -11.10
N SER A 143 30.04 10.10 -12.01
CA SER A 143 31.50 10.10 -11.81
C SER A 143 31.99 11.14 -10.79
N ASN A 144 31.19 12.17 -10.49
CA ASN A 144 31.53 13.25 -9.56
C ASN A 144 30.99 13.01 -8.15
N ILE A 145 30.45 11.80 -7.93
CA ILE A 145 29.93 11.34 -6.65
C ILE A 145 30.69 10.07 -6.31
N MET A 146 31.30 10.00 -5.14
CA MET A 146 31.95 8.81 -4.62
C MET A 146 31.12 8.19 -3.50
N VAL A 147 31.21 6.86 -3.40
CA VAL A 147 30.70 6.08 -2.27
C VAL A 147 31.90 5.43 -1.58
N THR A 148 32.11 5.76 -0.31
CA THR A 148 33.21 5.19 0.48
C THR A 148 33.04 3.69 0.64
N ARG A 149 34.16 2.94 0.63
CA ARG A 149 34.13 1.48 0.84
C ARG A 149 33.61 1.12 2.23
N SER A 150 34.04 1.88 3.24
CA SER A 150 33.59 1.77 4.62
C SER A 150 32.43 2.74 4.88
N GLY A 151 31.30 2.23 5.38
CA GLY A 151 30.17 3.06 5.82
C GLY A 151 29.19 3.54 4.74
N CYS A 152 29.47 3.30 3.45
CA CYS A 152 28.60 3.72 2.34
C CYS A 152 28.27 5.23 2.39
N VAL A 153 29.28 6.04 2.68
CA VAL A 153 29.14 7.50 2.80
C VAL A 153 29.28 8.12 1.42
N VAL A 154 28.36 9.02 1.07
CA VAL A 154 28.38 9.76 -0.19
C VAL A 154 29.30 10.98 -0.07
N LYS A 155 30.20 11.16 -1.04
CA LYS A 155 31.03 12.36 -1.17
C LYS A 155 30.93 12.96 -2.58
N VAL A 156 30.67 14.26 -2.68
CA VAL A 156 30.71 15.02 -3.95
C VAL A 156 32.11 15.63 -4.11
N ILE A 157 32.76 15.40 -5.26
CA ILE A 157 34.22 15.55 -5.36
C ILE A 157 34.75 16.57 -6.38
N ASP A 158 33.93 17.14 -7.25
CA ASP A 158 34.43 17.96 -8.36
C ASP A 158 33.58 19.21 -8.58
N PHE A 159 34.12 20.36 -8.16
CA PHE A 159 33.45 21.66 -8.19
C PHE A 159 34.03 22.57 -9.27
N GLY A 160 34.80 22.03 -10.23
CA GLY A 160 35.50 22.81 -11.25
C GLY A 160 34.58 23.62 -12.19
N LEU A 161 33.30 23.26 -12.28
CA LEU A 161 32.28 24.00 -13.04
C LEU A 161 31.27 24.73 -12.15
N SER A 162 31.44 24.66 -10.82
CA SER A 162 30.53 25.27 -9.87
C SER A 162 30.56 26.80 -9.95
N ASP A 163 29.44 27.39 -9.55
CA ASP A 163 29.28 28.83 -9.53
C ASP A 163 28.61 29.27 -8.23
N ALA A 164 28.92 30.47 -7.78
CA ALA A 164 28.39 31.03 -6.55
C ALA A 164 28.07 32.51 -6.75
N ASP A 165 27.09 33.04 -6.02
CA ASP A 165 26.56 34.40 -6.24
C ASP A 165 27.61 35.51 -6.09
N TYR A 166 28.70 35.24 -5.37
CA TYR A 166 29.82 36.16 -5.17
C TYR A 166 30.91 36.12 -6.27
N TYR A 167 30.75 35.30 -7.32
CA TYR A 167 31.64 35.28 -8.49
C TYR A 167 30.99 35.91 -9.73
N ALA A 168 31.69 36.89 -10.31
CA ALA A 168 31.29 37.55 -11.57
C ALA A 168 31.86 36.87 -12.83
N ILE A 169 32.81 35.95 -12.68
CA ILE A 169 33.71 35.48 -13.74
C ILE A 169 33.29 34.10 -14.29
N LEU A 170 33.35 33.95 -15.63
CA LEU A 170 33.28 32.70 -16.41
C LEU A 170 31.98 31.89 -16.25
N LYS A 171 30.83 32.51 -16.58
CA LYS A 171 29.53 31.81 -16.72
C LYS A 171 29.39 31.12 -18.09
N SER A 172 30.45 30.39 -18.47
CA SER A 172 30.49 29.41 -19.56
C SER A 172 29.23 28.52 -19.60
N PRO A 173 28.49 28.27 -20.70
CA PRO A 173 27.68 27.05 -20.76
C PRO A 173 28.60 25.86 -20.50
N ALA A 174 28.30 25.09 -19.46
CA ALA A 174 29.14 24.00 -18.99
C ALA A 174 28.25 22.88 -18.45
N GLY A 175 28.78 21.66 -18.38
CA GLY A 175 28.06 20.49 -17.89
C GLY A 175 28.21 19.29 -18.81
N THR A 176 27.98 18.10 -18.28
CA THR A 176 28.17 16.83 -18.99
C THR A 176 26.93 16.41 -19.78
N GLU A 177 27.12 15.95 -21.02
CA GLU A 177 26.05 15.40 -21.85
C GLU A 177 25.30 14.28 -21.12
N GLY A 178 23.97 14.27 -21.25
CA GLY A 178 23.11 13.32 -20.54
C GLY A 178 22.86 13.66 -19.06
N TYR A 179 23.45 14.72 -18.50
CA TYR A 179 23.15 15.24 -17.15
C TYR A 179 22.81 16.74 -17.15
N ILE A 180 23.35 17.49 -18.11
CA ILE A 180 23.11 18.93 -18.29
C ILE A 180 21.63 19.22 -18.55
N SER A 181 21.10 20.26 -17.91
CA SER A 181 19.71 20.69 -18.12
C SER A 181 19.52 21.41 -19.46
N PRO A 182 18.33 21.35 -20.09
CA PRO A 182 18.10 21.95 -21.40
C PRO A 182 18.36 23.47 -21.45
N GLU A 183 18.04 24.19 -20.39
CA GLU A 183 18.29 25.62 -20.28
C GLU A 183 19.77 25.95 -20.04
N GLN A 184 20.49 25.15 -19.25
CA GLN A 184 21.94 25.32 -19.04
C GLN A 184 22.72 25.05 -20.34
N GLN A 185 22.31 24.04 -21.11
CA GLN A 185 22.89 23.76 -22.42
C GLN A 185 22.72 24.92 -23.42
N LYS A 186 21.67 25.72 -23.27
CA LYS A 186 21.41 26.93 -24.07
C LYS A 186 22.10 28.18 -23.52
N GLY A 187 22.92 28.07 -22.47
CA GLY A 187 23.55 29.21 -21.82
C GLY A 187 22.60 30.05 -20.97
N GLY A 188 21.53 29.44 -20.45
CA GLY A 188 20.64 30.06 -19.47
C GLY A 188 21.37 30.43 -18.17
N PRO A 189 20.70 31.21 -17.29
CA PRO A 189 21.30 31.65 -16.03
C PRO A 189 21.60 30.45 -15.11
N THR A 190 22.62 30.61 -14.26
CA THR A 190 22.91 29.69 -13.15
C THR A 190 21.71 29.64 -12.20
N ASP A 191 21.15 28.44 -11.98
CA ASP A 191 20.01 28.21 -11.09
C ASP A 191 20.15 26.86 -10.37
N VAL A 192 19.82 26.79 -9.08
CA VAL A 192 19.82 25.53 -8.29
C VAL A 192 18.94 24.44 -8.94
N ARG A 193 17.94 24.84 -9.74
CA ARG A 193 17.06 23.94 -10.49
C ARG A 193 17.75 23.23 -11.65
N ASN A 194 18.93 23.70 -12.08
CA ASN A 194 19.77 22.95 -13.01
C ASN A 194 20.33 21.69 -12.32
N ASP A 195 20.83 21.82 -11.08
CA ASP A 195 21.29 20.67 -10.28
C ASP A 195 20.13 19.72 -9.95
N ILE A 196 18.92 20.23 -9.72
CA ILE A 196 17.73 19.39 -9.51
C ILE A 196 17.41 18.51 -10.71
N TYR A 197 17.66 19.01 -11.94
CA TYR A 197 17.51 18.21 -13.15
C TYR A 197 18.53 17.08 -13.19
N SER A 198 19.82 17.39 -12.97
CA SER A 198 20.89 16.39 -12.91
C SER A 198 20.66 15.36 -11.79
N LEU A 199 20.19 15.79 -10.62
CA LEU A 199 19.75 14.92 -9.54
C LEU A 199 18.60 14.01 -9.97
N GLY A 200 17.63 14.51 -10.73
CA GLY A 200 16.55 13.70 -11.31
C GLY A 200 17.08 12.52 -12.13
N ILE A 201 18.09 12.77 -12.96
CA ILE A 201 18.75 11.75 -13.78
C ILE A 201 19.52 10.74 -12.90
N ILE A 202 20.27 11.22 -11.91
CA ILE A 202 21.00 10.34 -10.97
C ILE A 202 20.03 9.46 -10.17
N LEU A 203 18.95 10.04 -9.65
CA LEU A 203 17.91 9.32 -8.91
C LEU A 203 17.20 8.27 -9.76
N ASP A 204 17.01 8.53 -11.06
CA ASP A 204 16.46 7.54 -12.00
C ASP A 204 17.42 6.35 -12.18
N LYS A 205 18.72 6.61 -12.35
CA LYS A 205 19.76 5.58 -12.43
C LYS A 205 19.89 4.74 -11.16
N LEU A 206 19.61 5.31 -9.99
CA LEU A 206 19.56 4.57 -8.72
C LEU A 206 18.35 3.60 -8.62
N GLN A 207 17.34 3.71 -9.49
CA GLN A 207 16.19 2.80 -9.57
C GLN A 207 15.49 2.56 -8.20
N LEU A 208 15.12 3.65 -7.51
CA LEU A 208 14.57 3.61 -6.14
C LEU A 208 13.14 3.03 -6.03
N GLY A 209 12.53 2.67 -7.16
CA GLY A 209 11.19 2.11 -7.27
C GLY A 209 10.07 3.17 -7.34
N LEU A 210 8.83 2.73 -7.12
CA LEU A 210 7.62 3.55 -7.33
C LEU A 210 7.57 4.82 -6.48
N SER A 211 8.15 4.81 -5.28
CA SER A 211 8.10 5.93 -4.33
C SER A 211 8.80 7.20 -4.81
N CYS A 212 9.75 7.09 -5.75
CA CYS A 212 10.49 8.25 -6.26
C CYS A 212 10.11 8.62 -7.71
N ARG A 213 9.31 7.78 -8.39
CA ARG A 213 9.01 7.94 -9.82
C ARG A 213 8.34 9.27 -10.13
N LEU A 214 7.38 9.68 -9.31
CA LEU A 214 6.70 10.98 -9.49
C LEU A 214 7.67 12.14 -9.23
N SER A 215 8.49 12.03 -8.19
CA SER A 215 9.49 13.06 -7.87
C SER A 215 10.50 13.25 -8.99
N ILE A 216 11.04 12.15 -9.54
CA ILE A 216 11.97 12.16 -10.67
C ILE A 216 11.33 12.83 -11.89
N ARG A 217 10.08 12.51 -12.23
CA ARG A 217 9.38 13.15 -13.36
C ARG A 217 9.27 14.67 -13.19
N HIS A 218 9.03 15.15 -11.97
CA HIS A 218 9.02 16.58 -11.68
C HIS A 218 10.40 17.23 -11.82
N CYS A 219 11.49 16.53 -11.47
CA CYS A 219 12.85 17.02 -11.71
C CYS A 219 13.17 17.21 -13.20
N LEU A 220 12.60 16.38 -14.07
CA LEU A 220 12.87 16.38 -15.51
C LEU A 220 11.91 17.28 -16.32
N CYS A 221 11.01 18.01 -15.65
CA CYS A 221 10.09 18.95 -16.31
C CYS A 221 10.83 20.23 -16.80
N PRO A 222 10.17 21.09 -17.60
CA PRO A 222 10.66 22.45 -17.85
C PRO A 222 10.94 23.22 -16.54
N LEU A 223 11.90 24.15 -16.59
CA LEU A 223 12.46 24.86 -15.43
C LEU A 223 11.39 25.43 -14.48
N GLU A 224 10.29 25.95 -15.01
CA GLU A 224 9.20 26.59 -14.26
C GLU A 224 8.37 25.61 -13.42
N ARG A 225 8.41 24.31 -13.78
CA ARG A 225 7.62 23.24 -13.14
C ARG A 225 8.46 22.33 -12.23
N ARG A 226 9.78 22.52 -12.19
CA ARG A 226 10.67 21.78 -11.29
C ARG A 226 10.50 22.25 -9.86
N TYR A 227 11.00 21.45 -8.91
CA TYR A 227 11.09 21.89 -7.52
C TYR A 227 11.92 23.17 -7.42
N PRO A 228 11.54 24.12 -6.56
CA PRO A 228 12.29 25.36 -6.39
C PRO A 228 13.65 25.16 -5.71
N ASN A 229 13.83 24.09 -4.95
CA ASN A 229 15.08 23.75 -4.24
C ASN A 229 15.11 22.25 -3.88
N VAL A 230 16.29 21.76 -3.47
CA VAL A 230 16.49 20.35 -3.09
C VAL A 230 15.67 19.97 -1.85
N ALA A 231 15.43 20.90 -0.91
CA ALA A 231 14.59 20.64 0.25
C ALA A 231 13.13 20.31 -0.11
N ALA A 232 12.56 20.99 -1.11
CA ALA A 232 11.24 20.68 -1.64
C ALA A 232 11.19 19.29 -2.30
N LEU A 233 12.23 18.93 -3.06
CA LEU A 233 12.38 17.59 -3.63
C LEU A 233 12.44 16.52 -2.53
N ARG A 234 13.31 16.70 -1.52
CA ARG A 234 13.50 15.75 -0.42
C ARG A 234 12.20 15.54 0.37
N ARG A 235 11.50 16.63 0.71
CA ARG A 235 10.18 16.55 1.39
C ARG A 235 9.16 15.78 0.57
N HIS A 236 9.09 16.00 -0.74
CA HIS A 236 8.12 15.29 -1.58
C HIS A 236 8.41 13.78 -1.66
N ILE A 237 9.69 13.39 -1.77
CA ILE A 237 10.08 11.96 -1.73
C ILE A 237 9.67 11.32 -0.39
N LEU A 238 9.94 11.98 0.74
CA LEU A 238 9.58 11.48 2.07
C LEU A 238 8.06 11.35 2.24
N MET A 239 7.29 12.36 1.80
CA MET A 239 5.83 12.31 1.86
C MET A 239 5.27 11.14 1.04
N LEU A 240 5.72 10.94 -0.20
CA LEU A 240 5.27 9.82 -1.03
C LEU A 240 5.62 8.47 -0.38
N HIS A 241 6.79 8.36 0.23
CA HIS A 241 7.18 7.14 0.93
C HIS A 241 6.24 6.84 2.11
N HIS A 242 5.94 7.83 2.95
CA HIS A 242 5.01 7.68 4.08
C HIS A 242 3.58 7.39 3.63
N SER A 243 3.09 8.08 2.59
CA SER A 243 1.75 7.83 2.05
C SER A 243 1.60 6.42 1.48
N LEU A 244 2.61 5.91 0.77
CA LEU A 244 2.62 4.53 0.28
C LEU A 244 2.64 3.53 1.44
N LEU A 245 3.45 3.77 2.46
CA LEU A 245 3.52 2.92 3.65
C LEU A 245 2.15 2.88 4.36
N ALA A 246 1.52 4.04 4.56
CA ALA A 246 0.19 4.13 5.14
C ALA A 246 -0.87 3.39 4.30
N LEU A 247 -0.83 3.53 2.98
CA LEU A 247 -1.72 2.81 2.07
C LEU A 247 -1.56 1.28 2.19
N TRP A 248 -0.32 0.78 2.26
CA TRP A 248 -0.04 -0.63 2.45
C TRP A 248 -0.57 -1.15 3.78
N ILE A 249 -0.41 -0.38 4.87
CA ILE A 249 -0.95 -0.74 6.19
C ILE A 249 -2.48 -0.87 6.12
N VAL A 250 -3.17 0.12 5.53
CA VAL A 250 -4.63 0.09 5.36
C VAL A 250 -5.08 -1.11 4.53
N LEU A 251 -4.41 -1.38 3.41
CA LEU A 251 -4.74 -2.51 2.55
C LEU A 251 -4.55 -3.86 3.26
N SER A 252 -3.48 -4.00 4.05
CA SER A 252 -3.24 -5.18 4.87
C SER A 252 -4.32 -5.38 5.94
N LEU A 253 -4.75 -4.30 6.62
CA LEU A 253 -5.85 -4.37 7.59
C LEU A 253 -7.18 -4.77 6.93
N LEU A 254 -7.50 -4.21 5.76
CA LEU A 254 -8.68 -4.59 4.98
C LEU A 254 -8.65 -6.06 4.56
N LEU A 255 -7.48 -6.55 4.11
CA LEU A 255 -7.30 -7.95 3.75
C LEU A 255 -7.52 -8.88 4.95
N VAL A 256 -6.92 -8.55 6.11
CA VAL A 256 -7.11 -9.30 7.34
C VAL A 256 -8.59 -9.32 7.76
N GLY A 257 -9.27 -8.18 7.68
CA GLY A 257 -10.71 -8.08 7.94
C GLY A 257 -11.56 -8.93 6.99
N ALA A 258 -11.26 -8.91 5.69
CA ALA A 258 -11.96 -9.69 4.68
C ALA A 258 -11.76 -11.20 4.89
N VAL A 259 -10.53 -11.64 5.14
CA VAL A 259 -10.20 -13.04 5.45
C VAL A 259 -10.89 -13.49 6.74
N GLY A 260 -10.85 -12.67 7.79
CA GLY A 260 -11.55 -12.94 9.04
C GLY A 260 -13.05 -13.08 8.85
N GLY A 261 -13.66 -12.19 8.05
CA GLY A 261 -15.08 -12.26 7.70
C GLY A 261 -15.44 -13.52 6.90
N ALA A 262 -14.60 -13.93 5.96
CA ALA A 262 -14.80 -15.15 5.18
C ALA A 262 -14.73 -16.41 6.06
N ILE A 263 -13.76 -16.49 6.97
CA ILE A 263 -13.63 -17.58 7.94
C ILE A 263 -14.84 -17.61 8.88
N TYR A 264 -15.23 -16.46 9.43
CA TYR A 264 -16.41 -16.34 10.29
C TYR A 264 -17.68 -16.84 9.58
N ASN A 265 -17.86 -16.46 8.32
CA ASN A 265 -19.01 -16.87 7.53
C ASN A 265 -19.01 -18.39 7.26
N LYS A 266 -17.83 -18.96 6.95
CA LYS A 266 -17.68 -20.41 6.72
C LYS A 266 -17.96 -21.22 7.99
N VAL A 267 -17.55 -20.74 9.17
CA VAL A 267 -17.78 -21.43 10.45
C VAL A 267 -19.25 -21.36 10.88
N ASN A 268 -19.93 -20.24 10.60
CA ASN A 268 -21.28 -19.99 11.11
C ASN A 268 -22.42 -20.31 10.13
N GLN A 269 -22.14 -20.63 8.86
CA GLN A 269 -23.15 -21.12 7.91
C GLN A 269 -23.03 -22.64 7.74
N PRO A 270 -24.01 -23.44 8.17
CA PRO A 270 -24.00 -24.89 7.91
C PRO A 270 -24.20 -25.16 6.41
N GLU A 271 -23.44 -26.12 5.87
CA GLU A 271 -23.64 -26.64 4.51
C GLU A 271 -25.09 -27.12 4.32
N ARG A 272 -25.67 -26.93 3.13
CA ARG A 272 -26.98 -27.51 2.80
C ARG A 272 -26.81 -29.02 2.60
N ILE A 273 -27.27 -29.82 3.56
CA ILE A 273 -27.03 -31.28 3.63
C ILE A 273 -28.01 -32.13 2.77
N TYR A 274 -28.97 -31.54 2.04
CA TYR A 274 -29.96 -32.35 1.29
C TYR A 274 -30.25 -31.81 -0.10
N ASP A 275 -30.06 -32.68 -1.11
CA ASP A 275 -30.58 -32.49 -2.47
C ASP A 275 -32.05 -32.92 -2.52
N VAL A 276 -32.87 -32.15 -3.23
CA VAL A 276 -34.28 -32.46 -3.46
C VAL A 276 -34.37 -33.74 -4.30
N VAL A 277 -34.98 -34.80 -3.75
CA VAL A 277 -35.11 -36.09 -4.44
C VAL A 277 -36.14 -36.01 -5.56
N THR A 278 -37.29 -35.36 -5.30
CA THR A 278 -38.28 -35.07 -6.35
C THR A 278 -39.25 -33.96 -5.91
N GLN A 279 -39.79 -33.23 -6.89
CA GLN A 279 -40.88 -32.26 -6.70
C GLN A 279 -42.01 -32.56 -7.67
N PHE A 280 -43.23 -32.60 -7.17
CA PHE A 280 -44.41 -32.88 -7.99
C PHE A 280 -45.65 -32.15 -7.49
N ARG A 281 -46.66 -32.06 -8.34
CA ARG A 281 -47.95 -31.44 -8.02
C ARG A 281 -48.98 -32.52 -7.65
N ALA A 282 -49.66 -32.33 -6.53
CA ALA A 282 -50.81 -33.12 -6.12
C ALA A 282 -51.99 -32.17 -5.82
N GLY A 283 -52.96 -32.09 -6.74
CA GLY A 283 -54.06 -31.13 -6.65
C GLY A 283 -53.57 -29.69 -6.60
N ASN A 284 -53.89 -28.98 -5.51
CA ASN A 284 -53.50 -27.58 -5.28
C ASN A 284 -52.20 -27.44 -4.48
N PHE A 285 -51.46 -28.53 -4.27
CA PHE A 285 -50.20 -28.53 -3.51
C PHE A 285 -49.00 -28.86 -4.39
N LEU A 286 -47.90 -28.16 -4.12
CA LEU A 286 -46.55 -28.53 -4.52
C LEU A 286 -45.98 -29.39 -3.39
N CYS A 287 -45.62 -30.61 -3.73
CA CYS A 287 -45.05 -31.59 -2.82
C CYS A 287 -43.55 -31.72 -3.11
N THR A 288 -42.71 -31.56 -2.10
CA THR A 288 -41.28 -31.81 -2.17
C THR A 288 -40.97 -33.08 -1.38
N SER A 289 -40.43 -34.10 -2.03
CA SER A 289 -39.91 -35.28 -1.32
C SER A 289 -38.40 -35.13 -1.10
N TRP A 290 -38.01 -35.39 0.14
CA TRP A 290 -36.62 -35.40 0.60
C TRP A 290 -36.10 -36.85 0.76
N GLY A 291 -36.87 -37.85 0.30
CA GLY A 291 -36.63 -39.28 0.51
C GLY A 291 -37.54 -39.91 1.57
N GLY A 292 -37.56 -41.24 1.67
CA GLY A 292 -38.17 -41.95 2.82
C GLY A 292 -39.72 -42.01 2.88
N GLY A 293 -40.44 -41.83 1.77
CA GLY A 293 -41.90 -41.98 1.74
C GLY A 293 -42.70 -40.82 2.37
N VAL A 294 -42.05 -39.70 2.65
CA VAL A 294 -42.67 -38.46 3.16
C VAL A 294 -42.51 -37.31 2.18
N VAL A 295 -43.39 -36.32 2.32
CA VAL A 295 -43.32 -35.05 1.57
C VAL A 295 -43.58 -33.85 2.46
N SER A 296 -42.94 -32.74 2.11
CA SER A 296 -43.34 -31.41 2.55
C SER A 296 -44.33 -30.81 1.55
N VAL A 297 -45.32 -30.04 2.02
CA VAL A 297 -46.35 -29.44 1.16
C VAL A 297 -46.39 -27.92 1.21
N LYS A 298 -46.74 -27.33 0.07
CA LYS A 298 -46.95 -25.89 -0.12
C LYS A 298 -48.12 -25.63 -1.07
N ALA A 299 -48.99 -24.68 -0.77
CA ALA A 299 -50.08 -24.32 -1.68
C ALA A 299 -49.53 -23.67 -2.96
N ILE A 300 -50.04 -24.11 -4.11
CA ILE A 300 -49.71 -23.53 -5.43
C ILE A 300 -50.67 -22.41 -5.79
N ASN A 301 -51.96 -22.58 -5.46
CA ASN A 301 -53.00 -21.63 -5.80
C ASN A 301 -53.37 -20.77 -4.60
N GLN A 302 -53.68 -19.49 -4.83
CA GLN A 302 -54.10 -18.53 -3.81
C GLN A 302 -55.58 -18.12 -3.93
N LYS A 303 -56.41 -18.95 -4.57
CA LYS A 303 -57.83 -18.64 -4.86
C LYS A 303 -58.81 -19.38 -3.95
N ASP A 304 -58.37 -20.36 -3.18
CA ASP A 304 -59.26 -21.16 -2.34
C ASP A 304 -59.45 -20.50 -0.98
N SER A 305 -60.70 -20.25 -0.58
CA SER A 305 -60.99 -19.67 0.73
C SER A 305 -60.95 -20.69 1.87
N CYS A 306 -61.01 -21.98 1.55
CA CYS A 306 -60.80 -23.09 2.46
C CYS A 306 -59.82 -24.06 1.83
N ILE A 307 -58.74 -24.39 2.53
CA ILE A 307 -57.74 -25.37 2.10
C ILE A 307 -57.73 -26.53 3.08
N GLU A 308 -57.93 -27.74 2.56
CA GLU A 308 -57.76 -28.97 3.31
C GLU A 308 -56.47 -29.67 2.87
N VAL A 309 -55.55 -29.84 3.81
CA VAL A 309 -54.28 -30.53 3.59
C VAL A 309 -54.52 -32.04 3.68
N PRO A 310 -54.18 -32.82 2.63
CA PRO A 310 -54.40 -34.26 2.65
C PRO A 310 -53.43 -34.96 3.60
N LYS A 311 -53.85 -36.10 4.15
CA LYS A 311 -53.00 -36.99 4.97
C LYS A 311 -51.86 -37.61 4.15
N THR A 312 -52.19 -38.00 2.92
CA THR A 312 -51.27 -38.64 1.98
C THR A 312 -51.47 -38.09 0.58
N VAL A 313 -50.42 -38.17 -0.25
CA VAL A 313 -50.47 -37.85 -1.68
C VAL A 313 -49.85 -38.99 -2.48
N THR A 314 -50.41 -39.29 -3.64
CA THR A 314 -49.91 -40.38 -4.51
C THR A 314 -49.25 -39.80 -5.74
N TYR A 315 -48.04 -40.25 -6.05
CA TYR A 315 -47.29 -39.86 -7.23
C TYR A 315 -46.52 -41.07 -7.78
N GLN A 316 -46.66 -41.33 -9.09
CA GLN A 316 -46.02 -42.45 -9.79
C GLN A 316 -46.21 -43.82 -9.10
N GLY A 317 -47.42 -44.08 -8.59
CA GLY A 317 -47.76 -45.35 -7.92
C GLY A 317 -47.27 -45.46 -6.46
N MET A 318 -46.52 -44.48 -5.96
CA MET A 318 -46.07 -44.41 -4.58
C MET A 318 -46.96 -43.48 -3.76
N THR A 319 -47.30 -43.88 -2.53
CA THR A 319 -48.06 -43.05 -1.60
C THR A 319 -47.13 -42.45 -0.56
N TYR A 320 -47.13 -41.12 -0.47
CA TYR A 320 -46.32 -40.35 0.45
C TYR A 320 -47.18 -39.81 1.59
N LYS A 321 -46.68 -39.87 2.82
CA LYS A 321 -47.28 -39.19 3.97
C LYS A 321 -46.91 -37.70 3.94
N VAL A 322 -47.90 -36.83 4.13
CA VAL A 322 -47.62 -35.41 4.39
C VAL A 322 -47.10 -35.28 5.81
N ASP A 323 -45.81 -34.98 5.94
CA ASP A 323 -45.13 -34.95 7.23
C ASP A 323 -44.67 -33.53 7.62
N GLU A 324 -44.61 -32.62 6.65
CA GLU A 324 -44.16 -31.25 6.88
C GLU A 324 -44.95 -30.22 6.07
N ILE A 325 -45.23 -29.08 6.69
CA ILE A 325 -45.74 -27.87 6.04
C ILE A 325 -44.55 -26.95 5.78
N GLU A 326 -44.24 -26.71 4.51
CA GLU A 326 -43.06 -25.97 4.11
C GLU A 326 -43.07 -24.52 4.60
N LYS A 327 -41.89 -23.89 4.56
CA LYS A 327 -41.75 -22.46 4.80
C LYS A 327 -42.70 -21.69 3.87
N ASN A 328 -43.49 -20.79 4.44
CA ASN A 328 -44.42 -19.95 3.69
C ASN A 328 -45.44 -20.75 2.87
N ALA A 329 -45.84 -21.94 3.34
CA ALA A 329 -46.74 -22.84 2.62
C ALA A 329 -48.06 -22.20 2.18
N PHE A 330 -48.62 -21.29 2.98
CA PHE A 330 -49.88 -20.59 2.76
C PHE A 330 -49.75 -19.07 2.94
N ALA A 331 -48.55 -18.52 2.75
CA ALA A 331 -48.26 -17.10 2.91
C ALA A 331 -48.87 -16.27 1.77
N ARG A 332 -49.19 -15.00 2.06
CA ARG A 332 -49.72 -14.00 1.12
C ARG A 332 -50.99 -14.47 0.40
N HIS A 333 -51.78 -15.31 1.04
CA HIS A 333 -52.98 -15.89 0.46
C HIS A 333 -54.17 -14.97 0.71
N ALA A 334 -54.56 -14.20 -0.31
CA ALA A 334 -55.51 -13.08 -0.17
C ALA A 334 -56.93 -13.48 0.24
N VAL A 335 -57.41 -14.69 -0.10
CA VAL A 335 -58.80 -15.10 0.20
C VAL A 335 -58.92 -16.22 1.23
N LEU A 336 -57.80 -16.70 1.78
CA LEU A 336 -57.78 -17.85 2.69
C LEU A 336 -58.47 -17.48 4.01
N LYS A 337 -59.52 -18.23 4.36
CA LYS A 337 -60.28 -18.09 5.61
C LYS A 337 -60.12 -19.30 6.53
N TRP A 338 -60.06 -20.49 5.95
CA TRP A 338 -60.01 -21.77 6.68
C TRP A 338 -58.84 -22.62 6.21
N LEU A 339 -58.10 -23.18 7.17
CA LEU A 339 -57.06 -24.17 6.90
C LEU A 339 -57.35 -25.42 7.73
N VAL A 340 -57.51 -26.56 7.08
CA VAL A 340 -57.86 -27.84 7.72
C VAL A 340 -56.72 -28.81 7.55
N PHE A 341 -56.24 -29.38 8.65
CA PHE A 341 -55.14 -30.32 8.68
C PHE A 341 -55.59 -31.75 9.03
N PRO A 342 -54.88 -32.77 8.53
CA PRO A 342 -55.27 -34.17 8.71
C PRO A 342 -55.10 -34.63 10.16
N ASP A 343 -55.61 -35.83 10.45
CA ASP A 343 -55.53 -36.54 11.73
C ASP A 343 -54.15 -37.14 12.00
N THR A 344 -53.08 -36.47 11.56
CA THR A 344 -51.69 -36.93 11.72
C THR A 344 -50.83 -35.84 12.29
N ARG A 345 -49.80 -36.24 13.03
CA ARG A 345 -48.77 -35.32 13.48
C ARG A 345 -47.81 -35.00 12.33
N PHE A 346 -47.50 -33.72 12.18
CA PHE A 346 -46.61 -33.16 11.17
C PHE A 346 -45.79 -32.00 11.76
N HIS A 347 -44.78 -31.58 11.01
CA HIS A 347 -43.92 -30.45 11.30
C HIS A 347 -44.39 -29.18 10.60
N VAL A 348 -44.32 -28.04 11.28
CA VAL A 348 -44.68 -26.73 10.71
C VAL A 348 -43.47 -25.83 10.67
N MET A 349 -43.14 -25.36 9.47
CA MET A 349 -42.02 -24.45 9.24
C MET A 349 -42.43 -22.98 9.34
N ARG A 350 -41.43 -22.11 9.39
CA ARG A 350 -41.61 -20.65 9.55
C ARG A 350 -42.51 -20.03 8.48
N GLY A 351 -43.29 -19.04 8.92
CA GLY A 351 -44.12 -18.18 8.08
C GLY A 351 -45.30 -18.87 7.41
N MET A 352 -45.85 -19.94 7.99
CA MET A 352 -46.89 -20.78 7.38
C MET A 352 -48.03 -19.97 6.72
N ILE A 353 -48.52 -18.91 7.37
CA ILE A 353 -49.61 -18.04 6.89
C ILE A 353 -49.24 -16.54 6.85
N THR A 354 -47.95 -16.21 6.81
CA THR A 354 -47.45 -14.81 6.84
C THR A 354 -48.08 -13.97 5.73
N GLY A 355 -48.62 -12.80 6.07
CA GLY A 355 -49.28 -11.90 5.12
C GLY A 355 -50.59 -12.42 4.52
N SER A 356 -51.30 -13.37 5.16
CA SER A 356 -52.63 -13.85 4.74
C SER A 356 -53.71 -13.20 5.64
N PRO A 357 -54.25 -12.02 5.28
CA PRO A 357 -54.97 -11.15 6.23
C PRO A 357 -56.39 -11.62 6.59
N HIS A 358 -56.97 -12.54 5.80
CA HIS A 358 -58.36 -12.98 5.97
C HIS A 358 -58.50 -14.34 6.65
N ILE A 359 -57.39 -14.92 7.14
CA ILE A 359 -57.41 -16.20 7.87
C ILE A 359 -58.22 -16.03 9.16
N GLN A 360 -59.24 -16.87 9.32
CA GLN A 360 -60.16 -16.85 10.46
C GLN A 360 -59.90 -18.03 11.37
N SER A 361 -59.73 -19.22 10.79
CA SER A 361 -59.64 -20.45 11.57
C SER A 361 -58.62 -21.43 11.01
N ILE A 362 -57.94 -22.12 11.91
CA ILE A 362 -57.10 -23.29 11.61
C ILE A 362 -57.70 -24.48 12.37
N CYS A 363 -58.06 -25.53 11.64
CA CYS A 363 -58.65 -26.73 12.16
C CYS A 363 -57.63 -27.88 12.13
N PHE A 364 -57.41 -28.50 13.28
CA PHE A 364 -56.60 -29.70 13.41
C PHE A 364 -57.52 -30.89 13.69
N ARG A 365 -57.40 -31.96 12.90
CA ARG A 365 -58.09 -33.22 13.19
C ARG A 365 -57.32 -34.13 14.14
N SER A 366 -56.06 -33.80 14.42
CA SER A 366 -55.23 -34.58 15.35
C SER A 366 -55.43 -34.14 16.79
N VAL A 367 -55.53 -35.12 17.70
CA VAL A 367 -55.55 -34.89 19.15
C VAL A 367 -54.20 -34.40 19.67
N GLU A 368 -53.10 -34.67 18.96
CA GLU A 368 -51.77 -34.18 19.30
C GLU A 368 -51.44 -32.91 18.51
N PRO A 369 -50.87 -31.87 19.15
CA PRO A 369 -50.49 -30.65 18.45
C PRO A 369 -49.34 -30.90 17.44
N PRO A 370 -49.35 -30.22 16.27
CA PRO A 370 -48.24 -30.27 15.33
C PRO A 370 -46.93 -29.77 15.96
N ILE A 371 -45.81 -30.28 15.47
CA ILE A 371 -44.49 -29.93 15.97
C ILE A 371 -44.02 -28.65 15.27
N ILE A 372 -43.52 -27.67 16.03
CA ILE A 372 -42.96 -26.45 15.46
C ILE A 372 -41.49 -26.66 15.11
N GLY A 373 -41.14 -26.48 13.83
CA GLY A 373 -39.81 -26.82 13.32
C GLY A 373 -39.51 -28.31 13.38
N ASN A 374 -38.27 -28.68 13.15
CA ASN A 374 -37.76 -30.04 13.31
C ASN A 374 -36.34 -30.00 13.89
N ALA A 375 -35.70 -31.17 14.04
CA ALA A 375 -34.36 -31.26 14.66
C ALA A 375 -33.28 -30.46 13.90
N ILE A 376 -33.49 -30.21 12.61
CA ILE A 376 -32.56 -29.52 11.72
C ILE A 376 -32.90 -28.02 11.68
N TRP A 377 -34.18 -27.68 11.48
CA TRP A 377 -34.69 -26.33 11.38
C TRP A 377 -35.42 -25.92 12.66
N LYS A 378 -34.64 -25.50 13.65
CA LYS A 378 -35.17 -24.99 14.91
C LYS A 378 -36.00 -23.74 14.66
N THR A 379 -37.30 -23.82 14.94
CA THR A 379 -38.28 -22.76 14.69
C THR A 379 -39.08 -22.52 15.98
N LYS A 380 -39.47 -21.27 16.26
CA LYS A 380 -40.38 -20.93 17.35
C LYS A 380 -41.79 -20.66 16.81
N ILE A 381 -42.82 -20.78 17.65
CA ILE A 381 -44.21 -20.49 17.22
C ILE A 381 -44.37 -19.06 16.68
N THR A 382 -43.56 -18.11 17.17
CA THR A 382 -43.49 -16.71 16.69
C THR A 382 -42.84 -16.55 15.33
N ASP A 383 -42.08 -17.54 14.87
CA ASP A 383 -41.52 -17.54 13.52
C ASP A 383 -42.51 -18.14 12.51
N VAL A 384 -43.50 -18.92 13.00
CA VAL A 384 -44.57 -19.51 12.19
C VAL A 384 -45.72 -18.52 11.99
N PHE A 385 -46.09 -17.79 13.04
CA PHE A 385 -47.23 -16.89 13.07
C PHE A 385 -46.84 -15.47 13.52
N GLU A 386 -47.39 -14.47 12.83
CA GLU A 386 -47.25 -13.07 13.22
C GLU A 386 -48.04 -12.78 14.51
N ALA A 387 -47.61 -11.78 15.28
CA ALA A 387 -48.22 -11.44 16.56
C ALA A 387 -49.76 -11.29 16.52
N PRO A 388 -50.38 -10.64 15.51
CA PRO A 388 -51.84 -10.51 15.43
C PRO A 388 -52.59 -11.83 15.26
N CYS A 389 -51.94 -12.88 14.73
CA CYS A 389 -52.59 -14.17 14.50
C CYS A 389 -53.01 -14.84 15.80
N PHE A 390 -52.23 -14.68 16.87
CA PHE A 390 -52.52 -15.30 18.18
C PHE A 390 -53.81 -14.79 18.83
N GLU A 391 -54.21 -13.56 18.51
CA GLU A 391 -55.46 -12.95 19.01
C GLU A 391 -56.63 -13.16 18.04
N LYS A 392 -56.38 -13.18 16.72
CA LYS A 392 -57.45 -13.14 15.70
C LYS A 392 -57.87 -14.49 15.15
N VAL A 393 -56.96 -15.47 15.12
CA VAL A 393 -57.21 -16.77 14.50
C VAL A 393 -57.73 -17.76 15.53
N LYS A 394 -58.83 -18.43 15.21
CA LYS A 394 -59.40 -19.49 16.03
C LYS A 394 -58.75 -20.83 15.70
N LEU A 395 -58.28 -21.56 16.71
CA LEU A 395 -57.87 -22.95 16.56
C LEU A 395 -59.05 -23.85 16.90
N MET A 396 -59.45 -24.69 15.95
CA MET A 396 -60.45 -25.74 16.13
C MET A 396 -59.71 -27.06 16.35
N VAL A 397 -59.93 -27.74 17.47
CA VAL A 397 -59.25 -28.99 17.83
C VAL A 397 -60.27 -30.06 18.24
N PRO A 398 -59.94 -31.37 18.18
CA PRO A 398 -60.91 -32.42 18.50
C PRO A 398 -61.29 -32.40 19.99
N LYS A 399 -62.52 -32.82 20.32
CA LYS A 399 -62.98 -32.99 21.71
C LYS A 399 -62.00 -33.83 22.56
N GLY A 400 -61.65 -33.33 23.74
CA GLY A 400 -60.71 -33.97 24.66
C GLY A 400 -59.23 -33.66 24.39
N SER A 401 -58.90 -32.76 23.47
CA SER A 401 -57.50 -32.40 23.14
C SER A 401 -57.07 -31.00 23.62
N LEU A 402 -57.99 -30.19 24.16
CA LEU A 402 -57.73 -28.80 24.54
C LEU A 402 -56.50 -28.63 25.45
N ASP A 403 -56.35 -29.50 26.45
CA ASP A 403 -55.23 -29.44 27.40
C ASP A 403 -53.87 -29.70 26.74
N ALA A 404 -53.82 -30.62 25.76
CA ALA A 404 -52.60 -30.93 25.03
C ALA A 404 -52.14 -29.72 24.19
N TYR A 405 -53.07 -29.06 23.51
CA TYR A 405 -52.78 -27.86 22.73
C TYR A 405 -52.35 -26.68 23.62
N ARG A 406 -53.04 -26.44 24.75
CA ARG A 406 -52.71 -25.35 25.69
C ARG A 406 -51.34 -25.49 26.34
N LYS A 407 -50.89 -26.72 26.62
CA LYS A 407 -49.55 -26.99 27.19
C LYS A 407 -48.43 -26.97 26.14
N SER A 408 -48.78 -26.92 24.86
CA SER A 408 -47.83 -26.86 23.75
C SER A 408 -47.54 -25.40 23.32
N PRO A 409 -46.59 -25.17 22.39
CA PRO A 409 -46.39 -23.84 21.80
C PRO A 409 -47.67 -23.22 21.18
N TRP A 410 -48.65 -24.04 20.79
CA TRP A 410 -49.94 -23.61 20.25
C TRP A 410 -50.85 -22.96 21.31
N GLY A 411 -50.57 -23.15 22.60
CA GLY A 411 -51.29 -22.48 23.70
C GLY A 411 -51.16 -20.96 23.70
N LYS A 412 -50.31 -20.40 22.83
CA LYS A 412 -50.21 -18.96 22.60
C LYS A 412 -51.43 -18.37 21.91
N PHE A 413 -52.21 -19.17 21.19
CA PHE A 413 -53.47 -18.72 20.59
C PHE A 413 -54.53 -18.53 21.68
N ARG A 414 -55.20 -17.37 21.67
CA ARG A 414 -56.22 -17.01 22.67
C ARG A 414 -57.51 -17.82 22.50
N HIS A 415 -57.87 -18.13 21.26
CA HIS A 415 -59.11 -18.82 20.93
C HIS A 415 -58.80 -20.25 20.45
N ILE A 416 -58.85 -21.20 21.38
CA ILE A 416 -58.76 -22.64 21.09
C ILE A 416 -60.09 -23.26 21.52
N GLU A 417 -60.85 -23.79 20.57
CA GLU A 417 -62.19 -24.34 20.75
C GLU A 417 -62.21 -25.81 20.31
N GLU A 418 -62.91 -26.64 21.10
CA GLU A 418 -63.13 -28.03 20.74
C GLU A 418 -64.34 -28.15 19.80
N TYR A 419 -64.27 -29.06 18.84
CA TYR A 419 -65.42 -29.46 18.02
C TYR A 419 -65.75 -30.94 18.21
N GLU A 420 -67.02 -31.29 17.98
CA GLU A 420 -67.55 -32.65 18.09
C GLU A 420 -67.17 -33.57 16.93
#